data_AF-A0A6B0XW21-F1
#
_entry.id   AF-A0A6B0XW21-F1
#
_cell.length_a   1.000
_cell.length_b   1.000
_cell.length_c   1.000
_cell.angle_alpha   90.00
_cell.angle_beta   90.00
_cell.angle_gamma   90.00
#
_symmetry.space_group_name_H-M   'P 1'
#
loop_
_entity.id
_entity.type
_entity.pdbx_description
1 polymer ?
#
loop_
_entity_poly.entity_id
_entity_poly.type
_entity_poly.pdbx_seq_one_letter_code
_entity_poly.pdbx_strand_id
1 'polypeptide(L)'
;WCGGMLESGIGRAYNVALASMPNFRLPGDLSPSARYWERDIVGPEWTMSTDGFVTVPRDRPGIGVEVDFERVEALTRRSETIAGGGVRVPA
;
A
#
# COMPACT_ATOMS: atom_id res chain seq x y z
N TRP A 1 -16.90 0.65 6.06
CA TRP A 1 -15.69 1.50 6.22
C TRP A 1 -14.48 0.59 6.22
N CYS A 2 -13.30 1.11 5.89
CA CYS A 2 -12.04 0.38 5.91
C CYS A 2 -11.19 0.99 7.04
N GLY A 3 -10.75 0.18 8.01
CA GLY A 3 -9.87 0.64 9.08
C GLY A 3 -8.44 0.85 8.59
N GLY A 4 -7.59 1.33 9.50
CA GLY A 4 -6.16 1.49 9.28
C GLY A 4 -5.35 1.03 10.49
N MET A 5 -4.13 0.58 10.24
CA MET A 5 -3.20 0.00 11.21
C MET A 5 -1.83 0.68 11.17
N LEU A 6 -1.81 1.97 10.81
CA LEU A 6 -0.57 2.72 10.54
C LEU A 6 0.27 1.99 9.46
N GLU A 7 -0.37 1.60 8.37
CA GLU A 7 0.32 0.90 7.29
C GLU A 7 1.37 1.79 6.63
N SER A 8 2.45 1.15 6.18
CA SER A 8 3.27 1.70 5.11
C SER A 8 2.47 1.87 3.83
N GLY A 9 3.04 2.56 2.85
CA GLY A 9 2.40 2.79 1.58
C GLY A 9 1.96 1.51 0.83
N ILE A 10 2.63 0.37 1.06
CA ILE A 10 2.23 -0.94 0.48
C ILE A 10 0.90 -1.41 1.07
N GLY A 11 0.77 -1.47 2.40
CA GLY A 11 -0.48 -1.88 3.04
C GLY A 11 -1.62 -0.91 2.75
N ARG A 12 -1.31 0.40 2.75
CA ARG A 12 -2.27 1.45 2.38
C ARG A 12 -2.81 1.26 0.96
N ALA A 13 -1.98 0.84 0.01
CA ALA A 13 -2.40 0.57 -1.35
C ALA A 13 -3.51 -0.47 -1.45
N TYR A 14 -3.36 -1.58 -0.75
CA TYR A 14 -4.39 -2.62 -0.66
C TYR A 14 -5.65 -2.09 0.02
N ASN A 15 -5.52 -1.30 1.09
CA ASN A 15 -6.68 -0.73 1.76
C ASN A 15 -7.42 0.29 0.88
N VAL A 16 -6.72 1.11 0.09
CA VAL A 16 -7.35 2.03 -0.88
C VAL A 16 -8.15 1.25 -1.92
N ALA A 17 -7.59 0.16 -2.46
CA ALA A 17 -8.31 -0.71 -3.38
C ALA A 17 -9.55 -1.33 -2.72
N LEU A 18 -9.42 -1.88 -1.50
CA LEU A 18 -10.52 -2.46 -0.75
C LEU A 18 -11.62 -1.44 -0.42
N ALA A 19 -11.24 -0.25 0.05
CA ALA A 19 -12.14 0.84 0.39
C ALA A 19 -12.93 1.38 -0.81
N SER A 20 -12.48 1.11 -2.05
CA SER A 20 -13.19 1.50 -3.26
C SER A 20 -14.36 0.58 -3.63
N MET A 21 -14.54 -0.54 -2.91
CA MET A 21 -15.59 -1.52 -3.20
C MET A 21 -16.99 -1.03 -2.77
N PRO A 22 -18.09 -1.49 -3.43
CA PRO A 22 -19.42 -0.89 -3.29
C PRO A 22 -20.02 -0.82 -1.88
N ASN A 23 -19.61 -1.70 -0.96
CA ASN A 23 -20.16 -1.76 0.39
C ASN A 23 -19.38 -0.91 1.42
N PHE A 24 -18.31 -0.23 1.01
CA PHE A 24 -17.54 0.69 1.85
C PHE A 24 -18.16 2.10 1.81
N ARG A 25 -19.33 2.25 2.43
CA ARG A 25 -20.17 3.47 2.34
C ARG A 25 -19.93 4.51 3.43
N LEU A 26 -19.02 4.24 4.34
CA LEU A 26 -18.63 5.12 5.45
C LEU A 26 -17.15 5.46 5.29
N PRO A 27 -16.73 6.70 5.60
CA PRO A 27 -15.31 7.09 5.59
C PRO A 27 -14.45 6.09 6.37
N GLY A 28 -13.29 5.76 5.82
CA GLY A 28 -12.32 4.87 6.44
C GLY A 28 -11.16 5.64 7.07
N ASP A 29 -10.29 4.92 7.77
CA ASP A 29 -9.10 5.46 8.43
C ASP A 29 -7.88 5.48 7.49
N LEU A 30 -8.08 5.95 6.26
CA LEU A 30 -7.03 6.15 5.27
C LEU A 30 -6.64 7.63 5.26
N SER A 31 -5.36 7.91 5.54
CA SER A 31 -4.80 9.25 5.57
C SER A 31 -3.55 9.35 4.70
N PRO A 32 -3.09 10.57 4.39
CA PRO A 32 -1.81 10.79 3.71
C PRO A 32 -0.64 10.10 4.43
N SER A 33 0.37 9.67 3.68
CA SER A 33 1.61 9.10 4.22
C SER A 33 2.27 10.05 5.23
N ALA A 34 2.33 11.35 4.89
CA ALA A 34 2.88 12.42 5.73
C ALA A 34 2.20 12.61 7.10
N ARG A 35 1.01 11.99 7.33
CA ARG A 35 0.38 11.98 8.65
C ARG A 35 1.14 11.09 9.65
N TYR A 36 1.86 10.08 9.16
CA TYR A 36 2.50 9.06 9.99
C TYR A 36 4.01 8.99 9.80
N TRP A 37 4.49 9.24 8.58
CA TRP A 37 5.87 9.03 8.18
C TRP A 37 6.48 10.32 7.66
N GLU A 38 7.73 10.59 8.05
CA GLU A 38 8.52 11.66 7.41
C GLU A 38 8.86 11.30 5.95
N ARG A 39 9.10 10.01 5.70
CA ARG A 39 9.29 9.41 4.37
C ARG A 39 8.80 7.97 4.38
N ASP A 40 7.82 7.68 3.53
CA ASP A 40 7.24 6.34 3.32
C ASP A 40 8.21 5.43 2.52
N ILE A 41 7.82 4.17 2.30
CA ILE A 41 8.58 3.17 1.52
C ILE A 41 8.00 2.97 0.10
N VAL A 42 7.18 3.89 -0.39
CA VAL A 42 6.60 3.83 -1.75
C VAL A 42 6.67 5.18 -2.45
N GLY A 43 6.63 5.14 -3.79
CA GLY A 43 6.52 6.31 -4.66
C GLY A 43 5.45 6.11 -5.75
N PRO A 44 4.56 7.08 -6.01
CA PRO A 44 4.36 8.31 -5.23
C PRO A 44 3.82 8.01 -3.81
N GLU A 45 4.11 8.90 -2.86
CA GLU A 45 3.50 8.83 -1.53
C GLU A 45 2.00 9.10 -1.59
N TRP A 46 1.25 8.57 -0.62
CA TRP A 46 -0.19 8.75 -0.58
C TRP A 46 -0.56 10.14 -0.10
N THR A 47 -1.35 10.83 -0.91
CA THR A 47 -1.88 12.16 -0.63
C THR A 47 -3.40 12.12 -0.55
N MET A 48 -3.97 13.18 0.02
CA MET A 48 -5.42 13.38 0.11
C MET A 48 -5.76 14.71 -0.54
N SER A 49 -6.84 14.74 -1.31
CA SER A 49 -7.39 15.99 -1.85
C SER A 49 -7.87 16.90 -0.73
N THR A 50 -8.07 18.18 -1.05
CA THR A 50 -8.63 19.16 -0.11
C THR A 50 -10.02 18.75 0.42
N ASP A 51 -10.74 17.95 -0.35
CA ASP A 51 -12.08 17.45 0.00
C ASP A 51 -12.06 16.14 0.80
N GLY A 52 -10.87 15.66 1.20
CA GLY A 52 -10.72 14.48 2.06
C GLY A 52 -10.71 13.14 1.33
N PHE A 53 -10.42 13.11 0.02
CA PHE A 53 -10.39 11.88 -0.77
C PHE A 53 -8.99 11.42 -1.12
N VAL A 54 -8.78 10.11 -1.14
CA VAL A 54 -7.58 9.48 -1.69
C VAL A 54 -7.90 8.93 -3.08
N THR A 55 -7.03 9.19 -4.05
CA THR A 55 -7.21 8.70 -5.42
C THR A 55 -6.91 7.21 -5.50
N VAL A 56 -7.82 6.43 -6.11
CA VAL A 56 -7.58 5.03 -6.43
C VAL A 56 -6.80 4.94 -7.75
N PRO A 57 -5.57 4.38 -7.76
CA PRO A 57 -4.81 4.19 -9.00
C PRO A 57 -5.51 3.21 -9.95
N ARG A 58 -5.58 3.54 -11.24
CA ARG A 58 -6.29 2.74 -12.27
C ARG A 58 -5.52 2.62 -13.59
N ASP A 59 -4.37 3.26 -13.69
CA ASP A 59 -3.53 3.41 -14.88
C ASP A 59 -2.57 2.23 -15.12
N ARG A 60 -2.37 1.36 -14.12
CA ARG A 60 -1.40 0.25 -14.18
C ARG A 60 -1.85 -0.98 -13.37
N PRO A 61 -1.36 -2.19 -13.71
CA PRO A 61 -1.54 -3.38 -12.88
C PRO A 61 -0.82 -3.27 -11.52
N GLY A 62 -1.26 -4.09 -10.56
CA GLY A 62 -0.63 -4.19 -9.24
C GLY A 62 -1.23 -3.24 -8.20
N ILE A 63 -0.41 -2.79 -7.26
CA ILE A 63 -0.86 -1.96 -6.12
C ILE A 63 -0.90 -0.45 -6.44
N GLY A 64 -0.52 -0.03 -7.65
CA GLY A 64 -0.62 1.35 -8.10
C GLY A 64 0.44 2.32 -7.55
N VAL A 65 1.42 1.80 -6.81
CA VAL A 65 2.61 2.51 -6.32
C VAL A 65 3.84 1.64 -6.54
N GLU A 66 5.00 2.27 -6.68
CA GLU A 66 6.30 1.60 -6.74
C GLU A 66 6.90 1.48 -5.35
N VAL A 67 7.55 0.36 -5.05
CA VAL A 67 8.25 0.16 -3.77
C VAL A 67 9.64 0.80 -3.84
N ASP A 68 9.95 1.65 -2.87
CA ASP A 68 11.29 2.19 -2.67
C ASP A 68 12.15 1.17 -1.91
N PHE A 69 12.76 0.25 -2.66
CA PHE A 69 13.56 -0.83 -2.09
C PHE A 69 14.79 -0.33 -1.33
N GLU A 70 15.41 0.77 -1.76
CA GLU A 70 16.54 1.37 -1.02
C GLU A 70 16.08 1.82 0.37
N ARG A 71 14.91 2.46 0.47
CA ARG A 71 14.32 2.86 1.76
C ARG A 71 13.92 1.66 2.61
N VAL A 72 13.34 0.63 2.01
CA VAL A 72 13.02 -0.62 2.71
C VAL A 72 14.28 -1.24 3.30
N GLU A 73 15.34 -1.37 2.51
CA GLU A 73 16.63 -1.92 2.95
C GLU A 73 17.21 -1.09 4.10
N ALA A 74 17.21 0.24 3.98
CA ALA A 74 17.72 1.13 5.03
C ALA A 74 16.96 1.03 6.36
N LEU A 75 15.67 0.66 6.33
CA LEU A 75 14.83 0.47 7.52
C LEU A 75 14.82 -0.98 8.05
N THR A 76 15.32 -1.93 7.28
CA THR A 76 15.22 -3.36 7.59
C THR A 76 16.10 -3.73 8.79
N ARG A 77 15.52 -4.49 9.74
CA ARG A 77 16.25 -5.05 10.89
C ARG A 77 16.58 -6.53 10.76
N ARG A 78 15.78 -7.27 9.98
CA ARG A 78 15.97 -8.69 9.72
C ARG A 78 15.42 -9.00 8.33
N SER A 79 16.16 -9.79 7.56
CA SER A 79 15.75 -10.31 6.25
C SER A 79 16.03 -11.81 6.20
N GLU A 80 15.18 -12.56 5.53
CA GLU A 80 15.32 -13.99 5.30
C GLU A 80 14.79 -14.29 3.89
N THR A 81 15.49 -15.15 3.15
CA THR A 81 15.07 -15.58 1.81
C THR A 81 14.89 -17.09 1.82
N ILE A 82 13.69 -17.55 1.46
CA ILE A 82 13.35 -18.96 1.36
C ILE A 82 13.14 -19.29 -0.12
N ALA A 83 13.97 -20.17 -0.67
CA ALA A 83 13.80 -20.63 -2.05
C ALA A 83 12.55 -21.52 -2.15
N GLY A 84 11.60 -21.16 -3.02
CA GLY A 84 10.44 -21.99 -3.29
C GLY A 84 10.83 -23.27 -4.01
N GLY A 85 10.60 -24.44 -3.39
CA GLY A 85 10.64 -25.72 -4.09
C GLY A 85 9.53 -25.76 -5.14
N GLY A 86 9.89 -25.78 -6.42
CA GLY A 86 8.94 -25.71 -7.52
C GLY A 86 7.95 -26.88 -7.51
N VAL A 87 6.66 -26.60 -7.29
CA VAL A 87 5.58 -27.51 -7.66
C VAL A 87 5.41 -27.41 -9.18
N ARG A 88 5.85 -28.44 -9.92
CA ARG A 88 5.44 -28.59 -11.32
C ARG A 88 3.96 -28.93 -11.32
N VAL A 89 3.13 -28.01 -11.76
CA VAL A 89 1.75 -28.33 -12.13
C VAL A 89 1.84 -29.09 -13.47
N PRO A 90 1.37 -30.35 -13.55
CA PRO A 90 1.30 -31.05 -14.83
C PRO A 90 0.38 -30.28 -15.79
N ALA A 91 0.74 -30.26 -17.06
CA ALA A 91 -0.03 -29.65 -18.14
C ALA A 91 -1.44 -30.23 -18.27
#